data_AF-A0A221R4Z8-F1
#
_entry.id   AF-A0A221R4Z8-F1
#
_cell.length_a   1.000
_cell.length_b   1.000
_cell.length_c   1.000
_cell.angle_alpha   90.00
_cell.angle_beta   90.00
_cell.angle_gamma   90.00
#
_symmetry.space_group_name_H-M   'P 1'
#
loop_
_entity.id
_entity.type
_entity.pdbx_description
1 polymer ?
#
loop_
_entity_poly.entity_id
_entity_poly.type
_entity_poly.pdbx_seq_one_letter_code
_entity_poly.pdbx_strand_id
1 'polypeptide(L)'
;MVESDEINWPGLGDSPDRGRRIAALLFGAPLWVHRRVDAISLGATGTTRRAISFDFTLPSDVAVPGSDGGILVPLALIEKGALRRVSATGPADHPMPVLGRDDNTQLAVEMLVQITSPGMPRPTEESEQMRDLIHRVVGFNPAEASAEARRAIEDEVDGNLMPWSGIADPESRAVVARMVKGFLDQFLLVVEVEGDLVGKRTVVKFSYDRSLPIPDLGNRVGIIEFDLPDAGLAHSQHVEFSAPAGLVVRRLSVQETAGDEYVADPREDVPAKPRSTAHVAFAPSETYSGAEVSVELVPAASGVFTFTVVGVLVVLLFAVAVAAEKFFSAPIVSPRFTVPSQAVSLLLVGPALFLSWMARAPEHRALAAMLLPLRLLLIACAGVLLTAGIGVGVPLEPWWWDLLWLVVVVVAVANLIGLVLYLVNARRMARSLWKRARSQ
;
A
#
# COMPACT_ATOMS: atom_id res chain seq x y z
N MET A 1 23.15 -0.16 23.35
CA MET A 1 22.70 1.25 23.26
C MET A 1 23.60 1.88 22.21
N VAL A 2 23.08 2.03 20.99
CA VAL A 2 23.74 2.86 19.99
C VAL A 2 23.29 4.27 20.33
N GLU A 3 24.22 5.10 20.77
CA GLU A 3 24.04 6.55 20.85
C GLU A 3 23.63 6.96 19.43
N SER A 4 22.34 7.27 19.23
CA SER A 4 21.92 7.88 17.98
C SER A 4 22.61 9.23 17.96
N ASP A 5 23.47 9.46 16.97
CA ASP A 5 23.89 10.79 16.55
C ASP A 5 22.62 11.54 16.08
N GLU A 6 21.77 11.92 17.02
CA GLU A 6 20.78 12.96 16.78
C GLU A 6 21.60 14.18 16.45
N ILE A 7 21.55 14.55 15.17
CA ILE A 7 22.00 15.86 14.69
C ILE A 7 21.14 16.85 15.47
N ASN A 8 21.68 17.32 16.59
CA ASN A 8 21.08 18.38 17.38
C ASN A 8 21.32 19.65 16.58
N TRP A 9 20.36 19.96 15.70
CA TRP A 9 20.38 21.15 14.89
C TRP A 9 20.55 22.34 15.83
N PRO A 10 21.61 23.16 15.69
CA PRO A 10 21.84 24.28 16.58
C PRO A 10 20.55 25.09 16.68
N GLY A 11 19.97 25.09 17.88
CA GLY A 11 18.53 25.22 18.11
C GLY A 11 17.85 26.17 17.15
N LEU A 12 16.86 25.66 16.43
CA LEU A 12 15.90 26.47 15.69
C LEU A 12 15.22 27.42 16.69
N GLY A 13 15.84 28.54 17.04
CA GLY A 13 15.28 29.49 18.00
C GLY A 13 13.93 29.99 17.49
N ASP A 14 12.93 30.11 18.36
CA ASP A 14 11.56 30.50 17.98
C ASP A 14 11.57 31.78 17.13
N SER A 15 11.04 31.69 15.90
CA SER A 15 10.95 32.81 14.97
C SER A 15 9.55 32.88 14.36
N PRO A 16 8.72 33.88 14.72
CA PRO A 16 7.38 34.03 14.16
C PRO A 16 7.36 34.11 12.63
N ASP A 17 8.42 34.64 12.03
CA ASP A 17 8.56 34.75 10.57
C ASP A 17 8.74 33.39 9.89
N ARG A 18 9.33 32.42 10.57
CA ARG A 18 9.58 31.08 10.03
C ARG A 18 8.28 30.33 9.80
N GLY A 19 7.39 30.27 10.79
CA GLY A 19 6.07 29.65 10.64
C GLY A 19 5.28 30.24 9.48
N ARG A 20 5.32 31.57 9.30
CA ARG A 20 4.66 32.28 8.20
C ARG A 20 5.21 31.87 6.84
N ARG A 21 6.54 31.78 6.71
CA ARG A 21 7.20 31.35 5.46
C ARG A 21 6.94 29.88 5.14
N ILE A 22 6.96 28.99 6.14
CA ILE A 22 6.60 27.58 5.96
C ILE A 22 5.14 27.46 5.49
N ALA A 23 4.21 28.21 6.08
CA ALA A 23 2.82 28.25 5.64
C ALA A 23 2.70 28.76 4.20
N ALA A 24 3.43 29.83 3.85
CA ALA A 24 3.46 30.36 2.48
C ALA A 24 4.02 29.34 1.47
N LEU A 25 5.07 28.59 1.83
CA LEU A 25 5.60 27.52 1.00
C LEU A 25 4.59 26.39 0.83
N LEU A 26 3.96 25.92 1.91
CA LEU A 26 3.01 24.82 1.85
C LEU A 26 1.76 25.19 1.03
N PHE A 27 1.17 26.35 1.27
CA PHE A 27 -0.05 26.80 0.58
C PHE A 27 0.22 27.32 -0.83
N GLY A 28 1.43 27.81 -1.08
CA GLY A 28 1.89 28.17 -2.41
C GLY A 28 2.41 26.98 -3.22
N ALA A 29 2.40 25.75 -2.68
CA ALA A 29 3.04 24.58 -3.29
C ALA A 29 2.66 24.37 -4.77
N PRO A 30 1.40 24.48 -5.21
CA PRO A 30 1.06 24.35 -6.63
C PRO A 30 1.74 25.36 -7.57
N LEU A 31 2.21 26.50 -7.05
CA LEU A 31 2.87 27.53 -7.86
C LEU A 31 4.36 27.25 -8.06
N TRP A 32 4.98 26.46 -7.18
CA TRP A 32 6.42 26.21 -7.21
C TRP A 32 6.80 24.74 -7.30
N VAL A 33 5.91 23.81 -6.96
CA VAL A 33 6.05 22.35 -7.18
C VAL A 33 5.37 22.00 -8.50
N HIS A 34 6.16 21.94 -9.56
CA HIS A 34 5.70 21.69 -10.93
C HIS A 34 5.13 20.29 -11.11
N ARG A 35 5.78 19.31 -10.48
CA ARG A 35 5.39 17.90 -10.59
C ARG A 35 5.77 17.14 -9.35
N ARG A 36 4.86 16.30 -8.89
CA ARG A 36 5.07 15.31 -7.84
C ARG A 36 4.75 13.92 -8.38
N VAL A 37 5.62 12.95 -8.10
CA VAL A 37 5.43 11.55 -8.47
C VAL A 37 5.45 10.71 -7.21
N ASP A 38 4.32 10.07 -6.87
CA ASP A 38 4.20 9.12 -5.77
C ASP A 38 4.21 7.69 -6.32
N ALA A 39 5.33 7.01 -6.13
CA ALA A 39 5.58 5.67 -6.64
C ALA A 39 5.55 4.64 -5.52
N ILE A 40 4.61 3.70 -5.60
CA ILE A 40 4.49 2.55 -4.71
C ILE A 40 5.02 1.31 -5.42
N SER A 41 5.97 0.61 -4.81
CA SER A 41 6.53 -0.63 -5.32
C SER A 41 6.43 -1.74 -4.28
N LEU A 42 5.72 -2.81 -4.63
CA LEU A 42 5.66 -4.02 -3.82
C LEU A 42 6.92 -4.86 -4.09
N GLY A 43 7.87 -4.85 -3.15
CA GLY A 43 9.13 -5.58 -3.29
C GLY A 43 8.97 -7.09 -3.17
N ALA A 44 9.85 -7.85 -3.83
CA ALA A 44 9.83 -9.32 -3.80
C ALA A 44 10.02 -9.89 -2.37
N THR A 45 10.76 -9.17 -1.52
CA THR A 45 11.11 -9.58 -0.15
C THR A 45 10.04 -9.24 0.90
N GLY A 46 8.83 -8.85 0.49
CA GLY A 46 7.76 -8.53 1.43
C GLY A 46 7.78 -7.12 2.00
N THR A 47 8.63 -6.24 1.48
CA THR A 47 8.66 -4.82 1.82
C THR A 47 7.98 -4.01 0.73
N THR A 48 7.08 -3.12 1.10
CA THR A 48 6.54 -2.12 0.18
C THR A 48 7.37 -0.83 0.32
N ARG A 49 7.88 -0.34 -0.81
CA ARG A 49 8.63 0.91 -0.89
C ARG A 49 7.71 2.00 -1.43
N ARG A 50 7.59 3.13 -0.73
CA ARG A 50 7.04 4.38 -1.26
C ARG A 50 8.20 5.29 -1.61
N ALA A 51 8.22 5.80 -2.83
CA ALA A 51 9.19 6.77 -3.32
C ALA A 51 8.45 7.96 -3.89
N ILE A 52 8.79 9.16 -3.41
CA ILE A 52 8.18 10.41 -3.80
C ILE A 52 9.25 11.27 -4.46
N SER A 53 9.00 11.71 -5.69
CA SER A 53 9.87 12.64 -6.41
C SER A 53 9.17 13.97 -6.53
N PHE A 54 9.86 15.05 -6.20
CA PHE A 54 9.37 16.42 -6.35
C PHE A 54 10.25 17.14 -7.36
N ASP A 55 9.63 17.79 -8.33
CA ASP A 55 10.24 18.68 -9.32
C ASP A 55 9.68 20.08 -9.07
N PHE A 56 10.53 20.98 -8.58
CA PHE A 56 10.11 22.27 -8.04
C PHE A 56 11.10 23.40 -8.30
N THR A 57 10.67 24.65 -8.15
CA THR A 57 11.52 25.86 -8.19
C THR A 57 11.24 26.70 -6.95
N LEU A 58 12.13 26.66 -5.96
CA LEU A 58 11.87 27.30 -4.66
C LEU A 58 11.85 28.84 -4.76
N PRO A 59 10.75 29.51 -4.37
CA PRO A 59 10.69 30.98 -4.35
C PRO A 59 11.62 31.61 -3.31
N SER A 60 12.36 32.65 -3.70
CA SER A 60 13.39 33.28 -2.87
C SER A 60 12.85 34.17 -1.74
N ASP A 61 11.66 34.75 -1.94
CA ASP A 61 11.00 35.68 -1.02
C ASP A 61 10.44 34.99 0.22
N VAL A 62 10.13 33.71 0.13
CA VAL A 62 9.60 32.89 1.24
C VAL A 62 10.54 31.74 1.65
N ALA A 63 11.79 31.75 1.16
CA ALA A 63 12.79 30.77 1.55
C ALA A 63 13.06 30.83 3.06
N VAL A 64 13.12 29.66 3.71
CA VAL A 64 13.33 29.55 5.16
C VAL A 64 14.78 29.17 5.44
N PRO A 65 15.57 30.03 6.11
CA PRO A 65 16.96 29.69 6.43
C PRO A 65 17.06 28.44 7.30
N GLY A 66 17.93 27.52 6.89
CA GLY A 66 18.38 26.35 7.67
C GLY A 66 19.75 26.58 8.30
N SER A 67 20.50 25.50 8.48
CA SER A 67 21.88 25.47 8.96
C SER A 67 22.88 25.76 7.83
N ASP A 68 24.04 26.35 8.15
CA ASP A 68 25.18 26.49 7.22
C ASP A 68 24.84 27.01 5.80
N GLY A 69 23.85 27.90 5.69
CA GLY A 69 23.38 28.46 4.41
C GLY A 69 22.42 27.56 3.62
N GLY A 70 21.99 26.44 4.20
CA GLY A 70 20.90 25.61 3.72
C GLY A 70 19.54 26.29 3.86
N ILE A 71 18.55 25.70 3.21
CA ILE A 71 17.18 26.20 3.15
C ILE A 71 16.21 25.06 3.48
N LEU A 72 15.31 25.32 4.41
CA LEU A 72 14.27 24.38 4.81
C LEU A 72 13.14 24.39 3.79
N VAL A 73 12.77 23.21 3.30
CA VAL A 73 11.72 23.02 2.29
C VAL A 73 10.68 22.03 2.81
N PRO A 74 9.43 22.46 3.07
CA PRO A 74 8.33 21.56 3.37
C PRO A 74 7.90 20.84 2.08
N LEU A 75 8.09 19.53 2.02
CA LEU A 75 7.82 18.76 0.81
C LEU A 75 6.46 18.07 0.81
N ALA A 76 6.06 17.50 1.95
CA ALA A 76 4.90 16.61 2.01
C ALA A 76 4.31 16.52 3.41
N LEU A 77 3.06 16.05 3.47
CA LEU A 77 2.45 15.51 4.68
C LEU A 77 2.55 13.98 4.64
N ILE A 78 3.24 13.43 5.63
CA ILE A 78 3.50 11.98 5.71
C ILE A 78 2.73 11.40 6.89
N GLU A 79 2.09 10.26 6.68
CA GLU A 79 1.41 9.50 7.75
C GLU A 79 2.38 9.23 8.91
N LYS A 80 1.93 9.51 10.14
CA LYS A 80 2.71 9.29 11.35
C LYS A 80 2.91 7.81 11.60
N GLY A 81 4.14 7.47 11.92
CA GLY A 81 4.56 6.10 12.22
C GLY A 81 6.07 5.97 12.10
N ALA A 82 6.58 4.80 12.46
CA ALA A 82 8.00 4.52 12.32
C ALA A 82 8.37 4.40 10.83
N LEU A 83 9.00 5.43 10.28
CA LEU A 83 9.60 5.36 8.95
C LEU A 83 10.80 4.43 8.97
N ARG A 84 10.86 3.49 8.02
CA ARG A 84 11.95 2.51 7.93
C ARG A 84 12.70 2.69 6.62
N ARG A 85 14.02 2.50 6.67
CA ARG A 85 14.93 2.62 5.50
C ARG A 85 14.73 3.93 4.73
N VAL A 86 14.60 5.03 5.47
CA VAL A 86 14.45 6.37 4.90
C VAL A 86 15.67 6.69 4.05
N SER A 87 15.44 7.26 2.88
CA SER A 87 16.46 7.78 1.98
C SER A 87 15.94 9.05 1.33
N ALA A 88 16.73 10.12 1.40
CA ALA A 88 16.46 11.39 0.76
C ALA A 88 17.68 11.79 -0.07
N THR A 89 17.43 12.17 -1.31
CA THR A 89 18.47 12.55 -2.27
C THR A 89 18.05 13.78 -3.05
N GLY A 90 18.94 14.76 -3.15
CA GLY A 90 18.75 15.98 -3.93
C GLY A 90 19.25 15.85 -5.38
N PRO A 91 19.61 17.00 -6.00
CA PRO A 91 20.27 17.03 -7.30
C PRO A 91 21.49 16.11 -7.38
N ALA A 92 21.73 15.52 -8.56
CA ALA A 92 22.84 14.60 -8.79
C ALA A 92 22.93 13.44 -7.76
N ASP A 93 21.77 13.02 -7.24
CA ASP A 93 21.61 11.96 -6.23
C ASP A 93 22.45 12.17 -4.95
N HIS A 94 22.78 13.43 -4.62
CA HIS A 94 23.48 13.76 -3.38
C HIS A 94 22.57 13.51 -2.16
N PRO A 95 23.04 12.86 -1.08
CA PRO A 95 22.25 12.68 0.13
C PRO A 95 21.79 14.02 0.70
N MET A 96 20.55 14.07 1.18
CA MET A 96 19.94 15.30 1.70
C MET A 96 19.52 15.09 3.16
N PRO A 97 19.79 16.04 4.06
CA PRO A 97 19.32 15.98 5.44
C PRO A 97 17.78 16.01 5.50
N VAL A 98 17.22 15.15 6.33
CA VAL A 98 15.80 15.15 6.70
C VAL A 98 15.73 15.53 8.16
N LEU A 99 14.86 16.48 8.49
CA LEU A 99 14.74 16.97 9.87
C LEU A 99 14.23 15.88 10.80
N GLY A 100 14.65 15.96 12.07
CA GLY A 100 14.23 15.06 13.13
C GLY A 100 12.76 15.25 13.51
N ARG A 101 12.26 14.41 14.41
CA ARG A 101 10.88 14.50 14.92
C ARG A 101 10.64 15.83 15.62
N ASP A 102 11.55 16.25 16.48
CA ASP A 102 11.38 17.42 17.33
C ASP A 102 11.44 18.71 16.51
N ASP A 103 12.38 18.81 15.56
CA ASP A 103 12.47 19.95 14.64
C ASP A 103 11.23 20.07 13.74
N ASN A 104 10.78 18.96 13.15
CA ASN A 104 9.55 18.96 12.35
C ASN A 104 8.32 19.32 13.19
N THR A 105 8.27 18.89 14.46
CA THR A 105 7.19 19.25 15.40
C THR A 105 7.20 20.75 15.66
N GLN A 106 8.35 21.32 15.99
CA GLN A 106 8.48 22.75 16.25
C GLN A 106 8.07 23.57 15.03
N LEU A 107 8.56 23.22 13.83
CA LEU A 107 8.21 23.93 12.59
C LEU A 107 6.72 23.82 12.25
N ALA A 108 6.11 22.65 12.44
CA ALA A 108 4.69 22.48 12.22
C ALA A 108 3.85 23.26 13.24
N VAL A 109 4.28 23.33 14.51
CA VAL A 109 3.63 24.17 15.54
C VAL A 109 3.72 25.65 15.16
N GLU A 110 4.90 26.15 14.82
CA GLU A 110 5.09 27.53 14.38
C GLU A 110 4.24 27.87 13.16
N MET A 111 4.20 26.97 12.18
CA MET A 111 3.36 27.12 10.99
C MET A 111 1.88 27.20 11.36
N LEU A 112 1.37 26.22 12.11
CA LEU A 112 -0.05 26.16 12.45
C LEU A 112 -0.48 27.35 13.32
N VAL A 113 0.34 27.79 14.28
CA VAL A 113 0.07 29.01 15.06
C VAL A 113 -0.07 30.25 14.17
N GLN A 114 0.78 30.38 13.14
CA GLN A 114 0.70 31.50 12.19
C GLN A 114 -0.55 31.43 11.31
N ILE A 115 -1.01 30.22 10.97
CA ILE A 115 -2.24 30.01 10.20
C ILE A 115 -3.49 30.30 11.05
N THR A 116 -3.51 29.83 12.29
CA THR A 116 -4.69 29.97 13.16
C THR A 116 -4.83 31.38 13.73
N SER A 117 -3.73 32.12 13.87
CA SER A 117 -3.69 33.43 14.52
C SER A 117 -2.76 34.42 13.80
N PRO A 118 -3.06 34.79 12.55
CA PRO A 118 -2.20 35.67 11.76
C PRO A 118 -2.06 37.04 12.45
N GLY A 119 -0.81 37.43 12.74
CA GLY A 119 -0.50 38.77 13.24
C GLY A 119 -0.70 39.01 14.74
N MET A 120 -0.90 37.98 15.57
CA MET A 120 -0.87 38.15 17.04
C MET A 120 0.55 38.50 17.53
N PRO A 121 0.81 39.74 18.00
CA PRO A 121 2.18 40.19 18.27
C PRO A 121 2.66 39.88 19.70
N ARG A 122 1.80 39.35 20.58
CA ARG A 122 2.12 39.13 22.00
C ARG A 122 1.47 37.84 22.51
N PRO A 123 2.18 37.08 23.37
CA PRO A 123 1.58 35.96 24.08
C PRO A 123 0.45 36.48 24.99
N THR A 124 -0.76 36.05 24.69
CA THR A 124 -1.93 36.08 25.58
C THR A 124 -2.16 34.68 26.14
N GLU A 125 -2.90 34.56 27.23
CA GLU A 125 -3.31 33.25 27.79
C GLU A 125 -4.02 32.39 26.72
N GLU A 126 -4.87 33.00 25.90
CA GLU A 126 -5.53 32.31 24.76
C GLU A 126 -4.52 31.80 23.72
N SER A 127 -3.47 32.58 23.42
CA SER A 127 -2.43 32.15 22.47
C SER A 127 -1.56 31.01 23.04
N GLU A 128 -1.38 30.95 24.35
CA GLU A 128 -0.67 29.85 25.03
C GLU A 128 -1.50 28.57 24.99
N GLN A 129 -2.80 28.65 25.31
CA GLN A 129 -3.72 27.52 25.19
C GLN A 129 -3.80 26.97 23.76
N MET A 130 -3.88 27.86 22.77
CA MET A 130 -3.83 27.50 21.35
C MET A 130 -2.52 26.79 20.98
N ARG A 131 -1.38 27.34 21.41
CA ARG A 131 -0.06 26.74 21.16
C ARG A 131 0.03 25.35 21.78
N ASP A 132 -0.46 25.17 23.00
CA ASP A 132 -0.48 23.89 23.71
C ASP A 132 -1.37 22.85 23.01
N LEU A 133 -2.54 23.27 22.51
CA LEU A 133 -3.41 22.41 21.72
C LEU A 133 -2.74 21.99 20.41
N ILE A 134 -2.16 22.93 19.66
CA ILE A 134 -1.42 22.64 18.43
C ILE A 134 -0.24 21.71 18.71
N HIS A 135 0.48 21.92 19.81
CA HIS A 135 1.59 21.05 20.22
C HIS A 135 1.10 19.62 20.53
N ARG A 136 -0.07 19.46 21.16
CA ARG A 136 -0.69 18.13 21.36
C ARG A 136 -1.11 17.48 20.05
N VAL A 137 -1.70 18.24 19.13
CA VAL A 137 -2.10 17.76 17.80
C VAL A 137 -0.88 17.25 17.01
N VAL A 138 0.13 18.11 16.84
CA VAL A 138 1.35 17.77 16.09
C VAL A 138 2.14 16.68 16.80
N GLY A 139 2.19 16.67 18.13
CA GLY A 139 2.86 15.65 18.94
C GLY A 139 2.12 14.32 19.05
N PHE A 140 0.85 14.24 18.65
CA PHE A 140 0.00 13.06 18.78
C PHE A 140 0.62 11.84 18.09
N ASN A 141 0.63 10.67 18.75
CA ASN A 141 1.13 9.42 18.18
C ASN A 141 -0.02 8.43 18.01
N PRO A 142 -0.51 8.20 16.77
CA PRO A 142 -1.65 7.31 16.54
C PRO A 142 -1.38 5.84 16.88
N ALA A 143 -0.12 5.42 16.99
CA ALA A 143 0.24 4.05 17.36
C ALA A 143 0.13 3.76 18.87
N GLU A 144 0.19 4.81 19.70
CA GLU A 144 0.24 4.69 21.18
C GLU A 144 -1.01 5.26 21.86
N ALA A 145 -1.64 6.27 21.24
CA ALA A 145 -2.76 6.97 21.83
C ALA A 145 -4.08 6.20 21.69
N SER A 146 -5.00 6.40 22.65
CA SER A 146 -6.34 5.83 22.61
C SER A 146 -7.26 6.61 21.66
N ALA A 147 -8.31 5.95 21.16
CA ALA A 147 -9.36 6.61 20.39
C ALA A 147 -10.09 7.71 21.19
N GLU A 148 -10.14 7.59 22.51
CA GLU A 148 -10.72 8.62 23.40
C GLU A 148 -9.85 9.87 23.45
N ALA A 149 -8.52 9.71 23.55
CA ALA A 149 -7.58 10.83 23.52
C ALA A 149 -7.64 11.57 22.17
N ARG A 150 -7.78 10.83 21.07
CA ARG A 150 -8.01 11.41 19.75
C ARG A 150 -9.27 12.26 19.71
N ARG A 151 -10.41 11.68 20.11
CA ARG A 151 -11.71 12.38 20.13
C ARG A 151 -11.66 13.63 21.00
N ALA A 152 -11.03 13.56 22.17
CA ALA A 152 -10.89 14.72 23.05
C ALA A 152 -10.14 15.88 22.37
N ILE A 153 -9.09 15.60 21.60
CA ILE A 153 -8.36 16.63 20.83
C ILE A 153 -9.22 17.12 19.66
N GLU A 154 -9.90 16.24 18.94
CA GLU A 154 -10.80 16.62 17.84
C GLU A 154 -11.95 17.52 18.31
N ASP A 155 -12.57 17.19 19.45
CA ASP A 155 -13.63 17.96 20.09
C ASP A 155 -13.11 19.34 20.56
N GLU A 156 -11.86 19.42 21.02
CA GLU A 156 -11.22 20.68 21.42
C GLU A 156 -10.90 21.58 20.22
N VAL A 157 -10.51 20.98 19.08
CA VAL A 157 -10.31 21.69 17.81
C VAL A 157 -11.64 22.17 17.20
N ASP A 158 -12.70 21.38 17.33
CA ASP A 158 -14.05 21.75 16.86
C ASP A 158 -14.75 22.75 17.78
N GLY A 159 -14.43 22.73 19.07
CA GLY A 159 -15.06 23.55 20.09
C GLY A 159 -14.72 25.04 20.02
N ASN A 160 -15.50 25.85 20.73
CA ASN A 160 -15.29 27.30 20.88
C ASN A 160 -14.04 27.68 21.71
N LEU A 161 -13.19 26.72 22.11
CA LEU A 161 -11.94 27.01 22.82
C LEU A 161 -10.88 27.65 21.91
N MET A 162 -11.05 27.58 20.59
CA MET A 162 -10.24 28.34 19.65
C MET A 162 -10.93 29.66 19.28
N PRO A 163 -10.50 30.81 19.84
CA PRO A 163 -10.74 32.07 19.18
C PRO A 163 -9.89 32.05 17.91
N TRP A 164 -10.48 31.58 16.80
CA TRP A 164 -10.02 31.85 15.43
C TRP A 164 -10.13 33.36 15.13
N SER A 165 -9.65 34.19 16.05
CA SER A 165 -9.90 35.62 16.14
C SER A 165 -9.38 36.37 14.92
N GLY A 166 -8.46 35.75 14.17
CA GLY A 166 -7.97 36.24 12.87
C GLY A 166 -8.75 35.75 11.64
N ILE A 167 -9.58 34.71 11.74
CA ILE A 167 -10.31 34.13 10.61
C ILE A 167 -11.80 34.42 10.80
N ALA A 168 -12.31 35.45 10.14
CA ALA A 168 -13.72 35.84 10.26
C ALA A 168 -14.67 34.84 9.54
N ASP A 169 -14.20 34.24 8.45
CA ASP A 169 -15.00 33.41 7.56
C ASP A 169 -15.16 31.97 8.08
N PRO A 170 -16.39 31.45 8.26
CA PRO A 170 -16.64 30.09 8.75
C PRO A 170 -16.07 28.99 7.86
N GLU A 171 -16.06 29.18 6.55
CA GLU A 171 -15.54 28.19 5.59
C GLU A 171 -14.02 28.06 5.74
N SER A 172 -13.32 29.20 5.80
CA SER A 172 -11.88 29.27 6.09
C SER A 172 -11.54 28.62 7.44
N ARG A 173 -12.36 28.83 8.48
CA ARG A 173 -12.18 28.13 9.77
C ARG A 173 -12.30 26.63 9.64
N ALA A 174 -13.29 26.13 8.91
CA ALA A 174 -13.48 24.70 8.69
C ALA A 174 -12.29 24.08 7.94
N VAL A 175 -11.74 24.78 6.95
CA VAL A 175 -10.54 24.35 6.22
C VAL A 175 -9.33 24.27 7.15
N VAL A 176 -9.09 25.30 7.97
CA VAL A 176 -7.95 25.29 8.89
C VAL A 176 -8.14 24.25 10.00
N ALA A 177 -9.34 24.09 10.54
CA ALA A 177 -9.64 23.04 11.51
C ALA A 177 -9.38 21.64 10.93
N ARG A 178 -9.77 21.39 9.68
CA ARG A 178 -9.48 20.15 8.95
C ARG A 178 -7.98 19.94 8.77
N MET A 179 -7.24 20.99 8.41
CA MET A 179 -5.78 20.94 8.29
C MET A 179 -5.12 20.60 9.63
N VAL A 180 -5.49 21.29 10.72
CA VAL A 180 -5.00 21.01 12.07
C VAL A 180 -5.29 19.56 12.44
N LYS A 181 -6.52 19.07 12.24
CA LYS A 181 -6.87 17.67 12.50
C LYS A 181 -6.08 16.68 11.65
N GLY A 182 -5.74 17.03 10.41
CA GLY A 182 -4.87 16.22 9.56
C GLY A 182 -3.51 15.91 10.20
N PHE A 183 -2.98 16.84 11.02
CA PHE A 183 -1.76 16.61 11.79
C PHE A 183 -1.90 15.61 12.93
N LEU A 184 -3.10 15.12 13.27
CA LEU A 184 -3.25 13.96 14.15
C LEU A 184 -2.68 12.70 13.50
N ASP A 185 -2.88 12.56 12.19
CA ASP A 185 -2.45 11.39 11.42
C ASP A 185 -1.17 11.62 10.63
N GLN A 186 -0.77 12.88 10.45
CA GLN A 186 0.33 13.26 9.55
C GLN A 186 1.34 14.19 10.23
N PHE A 187 2.56 14.18 9.74
CA PHE A 187 3.58 15.16 10.08
C PHE A 187 4.12 15.83 8.83
N LEU A 188 4.62 17.05 9.00
CA LEU A 188 5.25 17.80 7.94
C LEU A 188 6.67 17.26 7.68
N LEU A 189 6.92 16.75 6.48
CA LEU A 189 8.26 16.36 6.06
C LEU A 189 9.00 17.60 5.57
N VAL A 190 9.95 18.07 6.37
CA VAL A 190 10.88 19.13 6.01
C VAL A 190 12.25 18.53 5.69
N VAL A 191 12.83 18.97 4.58
CA VAL A 191 14.20 18.66 4.19
C VAL A 191 15.01 19.95 4.13
N GLU A 192 16.32 19.81 4.18
CA GLU A 192 17.22 20.93 3.96
C GLU A 192 17.94 20.79 2.62
N VAL A 193 17.86 21.83 1.79
CA VAL A 193 18.54 21.91 0.49
C VAL A 193 19.64 22.97 0.52
N GLU A 194 20.63 22.86 -0.36
CA GLU A 194 21.66 23.88 -0.52
C GLU A 194 21.02 25.22 -0.95
N GLY A 195 21.44 26.33 -0.34
CA GLY A 195 20.84 27.64 -0.59
C GLY A 195 21.04 28.17 -2.00
N ASP A 196 22.02 27.65 -2.74
CA ASP A 196 22.22 28.01 -4.14
C ASP A 196 21.15 27.41 -5.08
N LEU A 197 20.30 26.49 -4.59
CA LEU A 197 19.18 25.90 -5.34
C LEU A 197 17.92 26.79 -5.34
N VAL A 198 17.89 27.86 -4.54
CA VAL A 198 16.80 28.84 -4.54
C VAL A 198 16.64 29.46 -5.93
N GLY A 199 15.41 29.49 -6.43
CA GLY A 199 15.08 30.00 -7.78
C GLY A 199 15.51 29.09 -8.93
N LYS A 200 16.19 27.96 -8.67
CA LYS A 200 16.55 26.96 -9.68
C LYS A 200 15.54 25.81 -9.68
N ARG A 201 15.21 25.30 -10.88
CA ARG A 201 14.39 24.09 -11.01
C ARG A 201 15.21 22.87 -10.60
N THR A 202 14.71 22.16 -9.60
CA THR A 202 15.41 21.10 -8.89
C THR A 202 14.51 19.89 -8.73
N VAL A 203 15.11 18.69 -8.76
CA VAL A 203 14.43 17.44 -8.41
C VAL A 203 15.02 16.90 -7.12
N VAL A 204 14.15 16.59 -6.15
CA VAL A 204 14.50 15.83 -4.95
C VAL A 204 13.66 14.56 -4.89
N LYS A 205 14.23 13.52 -4.28
CA LYS A 205 13.56 12.23 -4.09
C LYS A 205 13.62 11.85 -2.62
N PHE A 206 12.51 11.33 -2.12
CA PHE A 206 12.36 10.80 -0.77
C PHE A 206 11.78 9.40 -0.85
N SER A 207 12.27 8.45 -0.07
CA SER A 207 11.72 7.10 -0.09
C SER A 207 11.85 6.40 1.25
N TYR A 208 10.87 5.55 1.56
CA TYR A 208 10.77 4.81 2.81
C TYR A 208 9.94 3.53 2.63
N ASP A 209 10.06 2.61 3.57
CA ASP A 209 9.22 1.42 3.61
C ASP A 209 7.88 1.77 4.29
N ARG A 210 6.76 1.50 3.63
CA ARG A 210 5.39 1.73 4.14
C ARG A 210 4.66 0.39 4.25
N SER A 211 3.78 0.21 5.23
CA SER A 211 2.84 -0.91 5.22
C SER A 211 1.61 -0.55 4.40
N LEU A 212 1.18 -1.45 3.52
CA LEU A 212 -0.11 -1.33 2.83
C LEU A 212 -1.08 -2.40 3.33
N PRO A 213 -2.40 -2.16 3.21
CA PRO A 213 -3.39 -3.18 3.52
C PRO A 213 -3.17 -4.42 2.64
N ILE A 214 -3.39 -5.59 3.24
CA ILE A 214 -3.26 -6.86 2.56
C ILE A 214 -4.59 -7.15 1.86
N PRO A 215 -4.58 -7.50 0.56
CA PRO A 215 -5.80 -7.90 -0.14
C PRO A 215 -6.51 -9.06 0.55
N ASP A 216 -7.82 -9.12 0.35
CA ASP A 216 -8.66 -10.20 0.86
C ASP A 216 -8.14 -11.59 0.47
N LEU A 217 -8.02 -12.46 1.48
CA LEU A 217 -7.57 -13.84 1.31
C LEU A 217 -8.49 -14.66 0.40
N GLY A 218 -7.89 -15.22 -0.64
CA GLY A 218 -8.50 -16.21 -1.51
C GLY A 218 -9.40 -15.67 -2.62
N ASN A 219 -9.34 -14.36 -2.88
CA ASN A 219 -9.90 -13.78 -4.10
C ASN A 219 -8.82 -13.75 -5.19
N ARG A 220 -9.23 -13.96 -6.44
CA ARG A 220 -8.38 -13.76 -7.62
C ARG A 220 -8.11 -12.28 -7.87
N VAL A 221 -9.08 -11.42 -7.58
CA VAL A 221 -8.90 -9.96 -7.66
C VAL A 221 -8.63 -9.44 -6.25
N GLY A 222 -7.42 -8.94 -6.03
CA GLY A 222 -7.04 -8.22 -4.83
C GLY A 222 -7.22 -6.73 -5.03
N ILE A 223 -7.62 -6.01 -3.98
CA ILE A 223 -7.70 -4.55 -3.98
C ILE A 223 -6.79 -4.04 -2.88
N ILE A 224 -5.98 -3.04 -3.21
CA ILE A 224 -5.17 -2.28 -2.26
C ILE A 224 -5.61 -0.83 -2.35
N GLU A 225 -6.05 -0.29 -1.23
CA GLU A 225 -6.48 1.11 -1.09
C GLU A 225 -5.49 1.84 -0.18
N PHE A 226 -5.16 3.08 -0.53
CA PHE A 226 -4.34 3.95 0.31
C PHE A 226 -4.57 5.42 -0.04
N ASP A 227 -4.33 6.29 0.94
CA ASP A 227 -4.53 7.72 0.78
C ASP A 227 -3.23 8.46 0.41
N LEU A 228 -3.43 9.54 -0.34
CA LEU A 228 -2.48 10.59 -0.68
C LEU A 228 -3.02 11.91 -0.10
N PRO A 229 -2.70 12.26 1.15
CA PRO A 229 -3.33 13.38 1.83
C PRO A 229 -2.95 14.76 1.28
N ASP A 230 -1.94 14.80 0.44
CA ASP A 230 -1.28 16.00 -0.04
C ASP A 230 -1.13 16.00 -1.57
N ALA A 231 -2.11 15.40 -2.25
CA ALA A 231 -2.20 15.38 -3.70
C ALA A 231 -2.26 16.80 -4.29
N GLY A 232 -2.96 17.71 -3.60
CA GLY A 232 -3.10 19.12 -3.94
C GLY A 232 -1.84 19.97 -3.81
N LEU A 233 -0.75 19.47 -3.21
CA LEU A 233 0.49 20.23 -3.00
C LEU A 233 1.42 20.27 -4.22
N ALA A 234 0.90 20.04 -5.43
CA ALA A 234 1.65 20.10 -6.67
C ALA A 234 0.77 20.54 -7.83
N HIS A 235 1.36 21.24 -8.80
CA HIS A 235 0.66 21.58 -10.05
C HIS A 235 0.24 20.33 -10.84
N SER A 236 1.05 19.28 -10.78
CA SER A 236 0.77 18.00 -11.44
C SER A 236 1.15 16.84 -10.54
N GLN A 237 0.16 16.01 -10.21
CA GLN A 237 0.31 14.82 -9.39
C GLN A 237 0.34 13.57 -10.28
N HIS A 238 1.35 12.74 -10.06
CA HIS A 238 1.51 11.44 -10.70
C HIS A 238 1.48 10.34 -9.63
N VAL A 239 0.75 9.28 -9.90
CA VAL A 239 0.70 8.08 -9.05
C VAL A 239 1.18 6.91 -9.88
N GLU A 240 2.21 6.22 -9.38
CA GLU A 240 2.75 5.02 -9.99
C GLU A 240 2.60 3.86 -9.03
N PHE A 241 2.15 2.72 -9.54
CA PHE A 241 2.07 1.50 -8.75
C PHE A 241 2.75 0.35 -9.50
N SER A 242 3.70 -0.31 -8.84
CA SER A 242 4.40 -1.48 -9.35
C SER A 242 4.07 -2.73 -8.52
N ALA A 243 3.39 -3.67 -9.14
CA ALA A 243 3.06 -4.99 -8.60
C ALA A 243 4.30 -5.89 -8.51
N PRO A 244 4.35 -6.81 -7.53
CA PRO A 244 5.46 -7.75 -7.42
C PRO A 244 5.38 -8.79 -8.54
N ALA A 245 6.49 -9.49 -8.79
CA ALA A 245 6.50 -10.63 -9.70
C ALA A 245 5.40 -11.64 -9.33
N GLY A 246 4.63 -12.08 -10.32
CA GLY A 246 3.47 -12.96 -10.13
C GLY A 246 2.14 -12.24 -10.00
N LEU A 247 2.12 -10.91 -9.85
CA LEU A 247 0.90 -10.09 -9.95
C LEU A 247 0.95 -9.10 -11.12
N VAL A 248 -0.24 -8.95 -11.68
CA VAL A 248 -0.81 -8.00 -12.60
C VAL A 248 -1.36 -6.70 -12.00
N VAL A 249 -1.08 -5.49 -12.49
CA VAL A 249 -2.05 -4.40 -12.28
C VAL A 249 -3.15 -4.51 -13.32
N ARG A 250 -4.40 -4.67 -12.86
CA ARG A 250 -5.61 -4.71 -13.69
C ARG A 250 -6.20 -3.31 -13.87
N ARG A 251 -6.18 -2.51 -12.81
CA ARG A 251 -6.71 -1.14 -12.78
C ARG A 251 -5.99 -0.38 -11.68
N LEU A 252 -5.60 0.86 -11.99
CA LEU A 252 -5.23 1.87 -11.01
C LEU A 252 -6.26 2.99 -11.13
N SER A 253 -6.92 3.33 -10.02
CA SER A 253 -7.90 4.41 -9.94
C SER A 253 -7.44 5.40 -8.89
N VAL A 254 -7.46 6.68 -9.22
CA VAL A 254 -7.15 7.78 -8.31
C VAL A 254 -8.36 8.69 -8.26
N GLN A 255 -8.91 8.85 -7.05
CA GLN A 255 -10.11 9.62 -6.79
C GLN A 255 -9.72 10.82 -5.92
N GLU A 256 -9.80 12.02 -6.47
CA GLU A 256 -9.49 13.25 -5.73
C GLU A 256 -10.56 13.52 -4.66
N THR A 257 -10.12 13.94 -3.48
CA THR A 257 -10.95 14.22 -2.31
C THR A 257 -10.69 15.62 -1.76
N ALA A 258 -11.72 16.33 -1.32
CA ALA A 258 -11.59 17.58 -0.57
C ALA A 258 -12.30 17.44 0.79
N GLY A 259 -11.55 17.01 1.80
CA GLY A 259 -12.16 16.47 3.01
C GLY A 259 -12.83 15.14 2.73
N ASP A 260 -14.11 15.03 3.05
CA ASP A 260 -14.87 13.78 2.91
C ASP A 260 -15.63 13.68 1.57
N GLU A 261 -15.49 14.69 0.69
CA GLU A 261 -16.20 14.77 -0.58
C GLU A 261 -15.29 14.46 -1.76
N TYR A 262 -15.84 13.80 -2.78
CA TYR A 262 -15.20 13.58 -4.06
C TYR A 262 -15.40 14.78 -4.98
N VAL A 263 -14.32 15.41 -5.40
CA VAL A 263 -14.37 16.69 -6.16
C VAL A 263 -14.20 16.52 -7.67
N ALA A 264 -13.76 15.35 -8.13
CA ALA A 264 -13.55 15.06 -9.54
C ALA A 264 -13.94 13.63 -9.90
N ASP A 265 -14.15 13.36 -11.18
CA ASP A 265 -14.28 11.98 -11.65
C ASP A 265 -12.96 11.21 -11.43
N PRO A 266 -13.04 9.90 -11.14
CA PRO A 266 -11.86 9.09 -10.91
C PRO A 266 -10.99 9.05 -12.17
N ARG A 267 -9.69 9.22 -11.98
CA ARG A 267 -8.68 9.10 -13.03
C ARG A 267 -8.14 7.69 -13.01
N GLU A 268 -8.19 7.04 -14.17
CA GLU A 268 -7.96 5.60 -14.24
C GLU A 268 -6.93 5.22 -15.29
N ASP A 269 -6.13 4.23 -14.95
CA ASP A 269 -5.31 3.46 -15.86
C ASP A 269 -5.84 2.02 -15.89
N VAL A 270 -6.56 1.71 -16.97
CA VAL A 270 -7.05 0.37 -17.28
C VAL A 270 -6.22 -0.14 -18.47
N PRO A 271 -5.08 -0.80 -18.22
CA PRO A 271 -4.19 -1.18 -19.29
C PRO A 271 -4.84 -2.24 -20.19
N ALA A 272 -4.77 -2.03 -21.51
CA ALA A 272 -5.33 -2.96 -22.50
C ALA A 272 -4.71 -4.37 -22.41
N LYS A 273 -3.49 -4.47 -21.90
CA LYS A 273 -2.82 -5.72 -21.56
C LYS A 273 -2.33 -5.66 -20.12
N PRO A 274 -2.46 -6.74 -19.33
CA PRO A 274 -1.96 -6.75 -17.97
C PRO A 274 -0.45 -6.44 -17.93
N ARG A 275 -0.07 -5.51 -17.06
CA ARG A 275 1.33 -5.06 -16.88
C ARG A 275 1.66 -4.95 -15.40
N SER A 276 2.96 -4.99 -15.07
CA SER A 276 3.43 -4.89 -13.69
C SER A 276 3.28 -3.48 -13.12
N THR A 277 3.27 -2.45 -13.97
CA THR A 277 3.27 -1.05 -13.54
C THR A 277 2.09 -0.31 -14.14
N ALA A 278 1.37 0.45 -13.33
CA ALA A 278 0.32 1.36 -13.74
C ALA A 278 0.66 2.79 -13.37
N HIS A 279 0.14 3.74 -14.13
CA HIS A 279 0.44 5.17 -13.97
C HIS A 279 -0.80 6.01 -14.25
N VAL A 280 -1.10 6.92 -13.32
CA VAL A 280 -2.13 7.95 -13.48
C VAL A 280 -1.48 9.30 -13.22
N ALA A 281 -1.85 10.31 -14.02
CA ALA A 281 -1.47 11.70 -13.78
C ALA A 281 -2.70 12.59 -13.83
N PHE A 282 -2.73 13.60 -12.95
CA PHE A 282 -3.79 14.60 -12.90
C PHE A 282 -3.24 15.93 -12.39
N ALA A 283 -3.98 17.00 -12.68
CA ALA A 283 -3.79 18.30 -12.04
C ALA A 283 -4.85 18.39 -10.94
N PRO A 284 -4.46 18.51 -9.66
CA PRO A 284 -5.42 18.68 -8.57
C PRO A 284 -6.32 19.89 -8.82
N SER A 285 -7.61 19.77 -8.49
CA SER A 285 -8.57 20.87 -8.61
C SER A 285 -8.40 21.91 -7.51
N GLU A 286 -7.89 21.49 -6.35
CA GLU A 286 -7.73 22.33 -5.16
C GLU A 286 -6.36 22.12 -4.49
N THR A 287 -5.83 23.16 -3.84
CA THR A 287 -4.54 23.09 -3.13
C THR A 287 -4.54 22.10 -1.96
N TYR A 288 -5.71 21.87 -1.36
CA TYR A 288 -5.88 21.02 -0.16
C TYR A 288 -6.52 19.68 -0.47
N SER A 289 -6.60 19.30 -1.73
CA SER A 289 -7.18 18.02 -2.05
C SER A 289 -6.23 16.88 -1.65
N GLY A 290 -6.83 15.85 -1.07
CA GLY A 290 -6.24 14.54 -1.00
C GLY A 290 -6.59 13.73 -2.24
N ALA A 291 -6.15 12.48 -2.27
CA ALA A 291 -6.68 11.50 -3.18
C ALA A 291 -6.72 10.12 -2.54
N GLU A 292 -7.78 9.38 -2.80
CA GLU A 292 -7.87 7.95 -2.52
C GLU A 292 -7.38 7.18 -3.74
N VAL A 293 -6.43 6.27 -3.53
CA VAL A 293 -5.88 5.42 -4.58
C VAL A 293 -6.35 4.00 -4.38
N SER A 294 -7.01 3.43 -5.40
CA SER A 294 -7.43 2.03 -5.42
C SER A 294 -6.73 1.28 -6.53
N VAL A 295 -6.06 0.18 -6.18
CA VAL A 295 -5.29 -0.66 -7.11
C VAL A 295 -5.87 -2.06 -7.14
N GLU A 296 -6.36 -2.46 -8.31
CA GLU A 296 -6.81 -3.82 -8.54
C GLU A 296 -5.67 -4.69 -9.08
N LEU A 297 -5.35 -5.74 -8.32
CA LEU A 297 -4.34 -6.72 -8.66
C LEU A 297 -4.97 -8.05 -9.07
N VAL A 298 -4.30 -8.76 -9.98
CA VAL A 298 -4.67 -10.14 -10.37
C VAL A 298 -3.41 -11.00 -10.52
N PRO A 299 -3.47 -12.33 -10.34
CA PRO A 299 -2.36 -13.20 -10.71
C PRO A 299 -1.95 -12.99 -12.17
N ALA A 300 -0.65 -12.95 -12.41
CA ALA A 300 -0.11 -13.00 -13.76
C ALA A 300 -0.54 -14.30 -14.44
N ALA A 301 -0.80 -14.26 -15.75
CA ALA A 301 -1.09 -15.45 -16.55
C ALA A 301 0.15 -16.32 -16.83
N SER A 302 1.19 -16.17 -16.01
CA SER A 302 2.45 -16.90 -16.06
C SER A 302 2.83 -17.36 -14.64
N GLY A 303 3.76 -18.31 -14.54
CA GLY A 303 4.19 -18.83 -13.25
C GLY A 303 3.09 -19.65 -12.55
N VAL A 304 2.94 -19.46 -11.24
CA VAL A 304 2.12 -20.31 -10.36
C VAL A 304 0.69 -20.47 -10.87
N PHE A 305 0.05 -19.41 -11.35
CA PHE A 305 -1.33 -19.48 -11.84
C PHE A 305 -1.50 -20.50 -12.97
N THR A 306 -0.69 -20.38 -14.03
CA THR A 306 -0.76 -21.28 -15.19
C THR A 306 -0.34 -22.69 -14.80
N PHE A 307 0.68 -22.85 -13.96
CA PHE A 307 1.09 -24.15 -13.44
C PHE A 307 -0.03 -24.82 -12.62
N THR A 308 -0.77 -24.07 -11.79
CA THR A 308 -1.92 -24.61 -11.06
C THR A 308 -3.03 -25.02 -12.00
N VAL A 309 -3.39 -24.20 -12.99
CA VAL A 309 -4.44 -24.56 -13.96
C VAL A 309 -4.08 -25.85 -14.69
N VAL A 310 -2.87 -25.92 -15.26
CA VAL A 310 -2.40 -27.12 -15.97
C VAL A 310 -2.31 -28.32 -15.03
N GLY A 311 -1.74 -28.15 -13.84
CA GLY A 311 -1.58 -29.21 -12.85
C GLY A 311 -2.92 -29.81 -12.42
N VAL A 312 -3.92 -28.97 -12.13
CA VAL A 312 -5.27 -29.40 -11.76
C VAL A 312 -5.92 -30.16 -12.92
N LEU A 313 -5.81 -29.67 -14.16
CA LEU A 313 -6.39 -30.33 -15.33
C LEU A 313 -5.73 -31.68 -15.64
N VAL A 314 -4.41 -31.78 -15.53
CA VAL A 314 -3.66 -33.03 -15.76
C VAL A 314 -3.97 -34.06 -14.68
N VAL A 315 -3.99 -33.66 -13.41
CA VAL A 315 -4.35 -34.56 -12.29
C VAL A 315 -5.80 -35.01 -12.39
N LEU A 316 -6.70 -34.12 -12.82
CA LEU A 316 -8.10 -34.48 -13.07
C LEU A 316 -8.22 -35.50 -14.21
N LEU A 317 -7.54 -35.27 -15.35
CA LEU A 317 -7.56 -36.21 -16.48
C LEU A 317 -7.04 -37.59 -16.06
N PHE A 318 -5.94 -37.61 -15.29
CA PHE A 318 -5.42 -38.84 -14.69
C PHE A 318 -6.46 -39.53 -13.80
N ALA A 319 -7.10 -38.80 -12.88
CA ALA A 319 -8.10 -39.35 -11.97
C ALA A 319 -9.34 -39.88 -12.71
N VAL A 320 -9.80 -39.18 -13.75
CA VAL A 320 -10.92 -39.62 -14.60
C VAL A 320 -10.56 -40.89 -15.37
N ALA A 321 -9.35 -40.99 -15.92
CA ALA A 321 -8.89 -42.21 -16.59
C ALA A 321 -8.86 -43.40 -15.62
N VAL A 322 -8.35 -43.20 -14.40
CA VAL A 322 -8.39 -44.23 -13.36
C VAL A 322 -9.82 -44.61 -12.99
N ALA A 323 -10.71 -43.64 -12.83
CA ALA A 323 -12.11 -43.90 -12.49
C ALA A 323 -12.83 -44.69 -13.58
N ALA A 324 -12.61 -44.34 -14.85
CA ALA A 324 -13.19 -45.00 -16.01
C ALA A 324 -12.76 -46.47 -16.11
N GLU A 325 -11.46 -46.74 -15.97
CA GLU A 325 -10.92 -48.11 -15.95
C GLU A 325 -11.48 -48.90 -14.77
N LYS A 326 -11.45 -48.32 -13.56
CA LYS A 326 -11.71 -49.04 -12.31
C LYS A 326 -13.19 -49.23 -11.99
N PHE A 327 -14.02 -48.21 -12.17
CA PHE A 327 -15.43 -48.22 -11.73
C PHE A 327 -16.42 -48.43 -12.87
N PHE A 328 -16.02 -48.12 -14.11
CA PHE A 328 -16.91 -48.21 -15.28
C PHE A 328 -16.50 -49.31 -16.27
N SER A 329 -15.44 -50.06 -15.96
CA SER A 329 -14.90 -51.12 -16.83
C SER A 329 -14.64 -50.65 -18.26
N ALA A 330 -14.27 -49.38 -18.44
CA ALA A 330 -13.89 -48.83 -19.73
C ALA A 330 -12.42 -49.18 -19.99
N PRO A 331 -12.09 -50.09 -20.93
CA PRO A 331 -10.72 -50.55 -21.14
C PRO A 331 -9.90 -49.45 -21.83
N ILE A 332 -9.28 -48.58 -21.04
CA ILE A 332 -8.37 -47.53 -21.51
C ILE A 332 -6.98 -48.15 -21.73
N VAL A 333 -6.57 -49.05 -20.84
CA VAL A 333 -5.29 -49.73 -20.91
C VAL A 333 -5.50 -51.17 -21.38
N SER A 334 -4.69 -51.61 -22.34
CA SER A 334 -4.73 -53.00 -22.80
C SER A 334 -4.36 -53.94 -21.64
N PRO A 335 -5.08 -55.06 -21.43
CA PRO A 335 -4.72 -56.05 -20.42
C PRO A 335 -3.34 -56.70 -20.66
N ARG A 336 -2.73 -56.48 -21.82
CA ARG A 336 -1.36 -56.93 -22.16
C ARG A 336 -0.27 -55.97 -21.69
N PHE A 337 -0.63 -54.80 -21.18
CA PHE A 337 0.32 -53.78 -20.76
C PHE A 337 0.76 -54.03 -19.30
N THR A 338 1.97 -54.55 -19.13
CA THR A 338 2.58 -54.75 -17.81
C THR A 338 3.75 -53.77 -17.63
N VAL A 339 3.55 -52.75 -16.81
CA VAL A 339 4.65 -51.89 -16.35
C VAL A 339 5.02 -52.29 -14.93
N PRO A 340 6.32 -52.38 -14.58
CA PRO A 340 6.73 -52.61 -13.21
C PRO A 340 6.09 -51.54 -12.28
N SER A 341 5.36 -51.98 -11.26
CA SER A 341 4.65 -51.10 -10.33
C SER A 341 5.55 -50.03 -9.70
N GLN A 342 6.81 -50.39 -9.43
CA GLN A 342 7.83 -49.49 -8.88
C GLN A 342 8.16 -48.33 -9.83
N ALA A 343 8.22 -48.58 -11.15
CA ALA A 343 8.53 -47.55 -12.14
C ALA A 343 7.40 -46.51 -12.23
N VAL A 344 6.14 -46.96 -12.18
CA VAL A 344 4.96 -46.08 -12.18
C VAL A 344 4.92 -45.24 -10.90
N SER A 345 5.21 -45.84 -9.75
CA SER A 345 5.26 -45.12 -8.48
C SER A 345 6.31 -43.99 -8.50
N LEU A 346 7.54 -44.28 -8.97
CA LEU A 346 8.59 -43.27 -9.12
C LEU A 346 8.20 -42.15 -10.10
N LEU A 347 7.53 -42.50 -11.21
CA LEU A 347 7.06 -41.53 -12.20
C LEU A 347 5.99 -40.58 -11.65
N LEU A 348 5.20 -41.01 -10.66
CA LEU A 348 4.19 -40.16 -9.99
C LEU A 348 4.80 -39.28 -8.88
N VAL A 349 5.80 -39.78 -8.16
CA VAL A 349 6.47 -39.04 -7.08
C VAL A 349 7.22 -37.81 -7.61
N GLY A 350 7.87 -37.91 -8.77
CA GLY A 350 8.64 -36.81 -9.36
C GLY A 350 7.82 -35.52 -9.55
N PRO A 351 6.72 -35.54 -10.32
CA PRO A 351 5.82 -34.40 -10.46
C PRO A 351 5.23 -33.93 -9.13
N ALA A 352 4.91 -34.84 -8.20
CA ALA A 352 4.37 -34.45 -6.89
C ALA A 352 5.37 -33.60 -6.07
N LEU A 353 6.64 -33.98 -6.06
CA LEU A 353 7.70 -33.20 -5.42
C LEU A 353 7.88 -31.84 -6.09
N PHE A 354 7.82 -31.79 -7.42
CA PHE A 354 7.90 -30.56 -8.20
C PHE A 354 6.74 -29.60 -7.87
N LEU A 355 5.50 -30.09 -7.84
CA LEU A 355 4.32 -29.28 -7.47
C LEU A 355 4.41 -28.78 -6.02
N SER A 356 4.93 -29.60 -5.10
CA SER A 356 5.16 -29.21 -3.71
C SER A 356 6.21 -28.11 -3.57
N TRP A 357 7.30 -28.19 -4.33
CA TRP A 357 8.36 -27.18 -4.34
C TRP A 357 7.86 -25.84 -4.88
N MET A 358 7.13 -25.85 -6.00
CA MET A 358 6.52 -24.64 -6.58
C MET A 358 5.55 -23.92 -5.62
N ALA A 359 4.97 -24.62 -4.65
CA ALA A 359 4.07 -24.03 -3.67
C ALA A 359 4.79 -23.24 -2.54
N ARG A 360 6.12 -23.34 -2.41
CA ARG A 360 6.89 -22.83 -1.25
C ARG A 360 7.70 -21.55 -1.47
N ALA A 361 7.53 -20.82 -2.57
CA ALA A 361 8.35 -19.64 -2.84
C ALA A 361 8.17 -18.54 -1.75
N PRO A 362 9.26 -17.91 -1.26
CA PRO A 362 9.18 -16.72 -0.41
C PRO A 362 8.63 -15.55 -1.23
N GLU A 363 7.62 -14.86 -0.71
CA GLU A 363 6.84 -13.90 -1.47
C GLU A 363 6.39 -12.71 -0.62
N HIS A 364 6.03 -11.61 -1.29
CA HIS A 364 5.37 -10.50 -0.64
C HIS A 364 4.05 -10.91 0.01
N ARG A 365 3.68 -10.34 1.17
CA ARG A 365 2.46 -10.72 1.90
C ARG A 365 1.19 -10.62 1.05
N ALA A 366 1.07 -9.57 0.25
CA ALA A 366 -0.05 -9.40 -0.68
C ALA A 366 -0.11 -10.51 -1.75
N LEU A 367 1.04 -10.88 -2.32
CA LEU A 367 1.16 -11.97 -3.29
C LEU A 367 0.80 -13.31 -2.63
N ALA A 368 1.35 -13.59 -1.44
CA ALA A 368 1.06 -14.79 -0.68
C ALA A 368 -0.45 -14.92 -0.36
N ALA A 369 -1.11 -13.82 0.04
CA ALA A 369 -2.54 -13.81 0.34
C ALA A 369 -3.41 -14.17 -0.89
N MET A 370 -3.05 -13.64 -2.06
CA MET A 370 -3.77 -13.87 -3.31
C MET A 370 -3.48 -15.24 -3.94
N LEU A 371 -2.25 -15.76 -3.81
CA LEU A 371 -1.81 -17.04 -4.36
C LEU A 371 -2.02 -18.23 -3.43
N LEU A 372 -2.34 -18.01 -2.14
CA LEU A 372 -2.55 -19.09 -1.17
C LEU A 372 -3.52 -20.19 -1.66
N PRO A 373 -4.71 -19.89 -2.24
CA PRO A 373 -5.59 -20.95 -2.74
C PRO A 373 -4.95 -21.78 -3.85
N LEU A 374 -4.23 -21.13 -4.76
CA LEU A 374 -3.56 -21.82 -5.88
C LEU A 374 -2.46 -22.75 -5.36
N ARG A 375 -1.73 -22.33 -4.33
CA ARG A 375 -0.73 -23.16 -3.64
C ARG A 375 -1.36 -24.35 -2.93
N LEU A 376 -2.50 -24.16 -2.25
CA LEU A 376 -3.24 -25.26 -1.64
C LEU A 376 -3.73 -26.27 -2.70
N LEU A 377 -4.20 -25.80 -3.85
CA LEU A 377 -4.57 -26.66 -4.97
C LEU A 377 -3.38 -27.46 -5.51
N LEU A 378 -2.20 -26.84 -5.63
CA LEU A 378 -0.97 -27.52 -6.01
C LEU A 378 -0.53 -28.58 -4.99
N ILE A 379 -0.62 -28.27 -3.70
CA ILE A 379 -0.34 -29.22 -2.62
C ILE A 379 -1.32 -30.39 -2.67
N ALA A 380 -2.60 -30.13 -2.92
CA ALA A 380 -3.60 -31.18 -3.08
C ALA A 380 -3.34 -32.04 -4.33
N CYS A 381 -2.93 -31.43 -5.45
CA CYS A 381 -2.49 -32.17 -6.64
C CYS A 381 -1.28 -33.08 -6.34
N ALA A 382 -0.28 -32.56 -5.61
CA ALA A 382 0.85 -33.36 -5.15
C ALA A 382 0.40 -34.51 -4.24
N GLY A 383 -0.54 -34.25 -3.32
CA GLY A 383 -1.14 -35.26 -2.45
C GLY A 383 -1.85 -36.37 -3.23
N VAL A 384 -2.60 -36.03 -4.28
CA VAL A 384 -3.25 -37.00 -5.17
C VAL A 384 -2.21 -37.89 -5.85
N LEU A 385 -1.17 -37.30 -6.43
CA LEU A 385 -0.13 -38.06 -7.13
C LEU A 385 0.68 -38.96 -6.19
N LEU A 386 1.02 -38.50 -4.99
CA LEU A 386 1.68 -39.33 -3.97
C LEU A 386 0.77 -40.47 -3.52
N THR A 387 -0.51 -40.20 -3.28
CA THR A 387 -1.48 -41.23 -2.88
C THR A 387 -1.63 -42.29 -3.96
N ALA A 388 -1.73 -41.88 -5.23
CA ALA A 388 -1.75 -42.79 -6.36
C ALA A 388 -0.45 -43.60 -6.49
N GLY A 389 0.71 -42.95 -6.28
CA GLY A 389 2.02 -43.62 -6.28
C GLY A 389 2.16 -44.68 -5.19
N ILE A 390 1.63 -44.41 -3.98
CA ILE A 390 1.54 -45.38 -2.88
C ILE A 390 0.60 -46.51 -3.26
N GLY A 391 -0.58 -46.19 -3.81
CA GLY A 391 -1.53 -47.16 -4.32
C GLY A 391 -0.83 -48.13 -5.26
N VAL A 392 -0.21 -47.65 -6.34
CA VAL A 392 0.46 -48.54 -7.30
C VAL A 392 1.64 -49.32 -6.68
N GLY A 393 2.38 -48.74 -5.74
CA GLY A 393 3.58 -49.36 -5.18
C GLY A 393 3.35 -50.37 -4.06
N VAL A 394 2.23 -50.28 -3.33
CA VAL A 394 1.98 -51.07 -2.12
C VAL A 394 0.82 -52.05 -2.35
N PRO A 395 1.00 -53.35 -2.10
CA PRO A 395 -0.09 -54.31 -2.19
C PRO A 395 -1.07 -54.12 -1.01
N LEU A 396 -2.19 -53.45 -1.27
CA LEU A 396 -3.27 -53.24 -0.29
C LEU A 396 -4.36 -54.31 -0.42
N GLU A 397 -5.12 -54.53 0.66
CA GLU A 397 -6.35 -55.32 0.60
C GLU A 397 -7.38 -54.67 -0.35
N PRO A 398 -8.28 -55.43 -0.97
CA PRO A 398 -9.16 -54.93 -2.03
C PRO A 398 -9.99 -53.70 -1.65
N TRP A 399 -10.52 -53.67 -0.43
CA TRP A 399 -11.35 -52.55 0.02
C TRP A 399 -10.54 -51.27 0.27
N TRP A 400 -9.33 -51.39 0.81
CA TRP A 400 -8.40 -50.26 0.97
C TRP A 400 -7.97 -49.72 -0.39
N TRP A 401 -7.77 -50.61 -1.37
CA TRP A 401 -7.46 -50.26 -2.74
C TRP A 401 -8.57 -49.42 -3.38
N ASP A 402 -9.82 -49.88 -3.28
CA ASP A 402 -10.97 -49.16 -3.84
C ASP A 402 -11.19 -47.81 -3.16
N LEU A 403 -11.04 -47.76 -1.83
CA LEU A 403 -11.11 -46.52 -1.06
C LEU A 403 -10.04 -45.51 -1.49
N LEU A 404 -8.80 -45.95 -1.69
CA LEU A 404 -7.69 -45.09 -2.11
C LEU A 404 -7.98 -44.42 -3.46
N TRP A 405 -8.45 -45.19 -4.45
CA TRP A 405 -8.79 -44.63 -5.75
C TRP A 405 -10.02 -43.73 -5.73
N LEU A 406 -11.00 -44.03 -4.88
CA LEU A 406 -12.12 -43.11 -4.64
C LEU A 406 -11.62 -41.78 -4.08
N VAL A 407 -10.70 -41.79 -3.11
CA VAL A 407 -10.09 -40.57 -2.54
C VAL A 407 -9.36 -39.77 -3.62
N VAL A 408 -8.57 -40.42 -4.47
CA VAL A 408 -7.87 -39.78 -5.60
C VAL A 408 -8.85 -39.00 -6.49
N VAL A 409 -9.96 -39.63 -6.87
CA VAL A 409 -11.00 -39.02 -7.72
C VAL A 409 -11.69 -37.87 -7.02
N VAL A 410 -12.13 -38.06 -5.77
CA VAL A 410 -12.84 -37.04 -5.00
C VAL A 410 -11.97 -35.80 -4.80
N VAL A 411 -10.70 -35.96 -4.42
CA VAL A 411 -9.79 -34.82 -4.22
C VAL A 411 -9.49 -34.11 -5.55
N ALA A 412 -9.32 -34.84 -6.65
CA ALA A 412 -9.10 -34.22 -7.96
C ALA A 412 -10.31 -33.38 -8.43
N VAL A 413 -11.54 -33.88 -8.23
CA VAL A 413 -12.77 -33.13 -8.52
C VAL A 413 -12.92 -31.92 -7.59
N ALA A 414 -12.66 -32.09 -6.29
CA ALA A 414 -12.67 -30.99 -5.33
C ALA A 414 -11.67 -29.89 -5.70
N ASN A 415 -10.49 -30.25 -6.21
CA ASN A 415 -9.50 -29.29 -6.71
C ASN A 415 -10.00 -28.50 -7.92
N LEU A 416 -10.66 -29.16 -8.89
CA LEU A 416 -11.28 -28.46 -10.02
C LEU A 416 -12.34 -27.47 -9.53
N ILE A 417 -13.22 -27.89 -8.62
CA ILE A 417 -14.24 -27.01 -8.04
C ILE A 417 -13.58 -25.82 -7.33
N GLY A 418 -12.54 -26.06 -6.53
CA GLY A 418 -11.78 -25.02 -5.86
C GLY A 418 -11.15 -24.02 -6.84
N LEU A 419 -10.58 -24.51 -7.95
CA LEU A 419 -10.05 -23.67 -9.02
C LEU A 419 -11.15 -22.82 -9.67
N VAL A 420 -12.30 -23.42 -10.00
CA VAL A 420 -13.44 -22.69 -10.58
C VAL A 420 -13.94 -21.61 -9.63
N LEU A 421 -14.14 -21.93 -8.34
CA LEU A 421 -14.56 -20.98 -7.32
C LEU A 421 -13.59 -19.81 -7.17
N TYR A 422 -12.29 -20.07 -7.27
CA TYR A 422 -11.24 -19.05 -7.29
C TYR A 422 -11.34 -18.17 -8.54
N LEU A 423 -11.46 -18.78 -9.72
CA LEU A 423 -11.51 -18.07 -11.01
C LEU A 423 -12.71 -17.12 -11.12
N VAL A 424 -13.86 -17.50 -10.55
CA VAL A 424 -15.09 -16.69 -10.56
C VAL A 424 -15.18 -15.70 -9.38
N ASN A 425 -14.17 -15.65 -8.49
CA ASN A 425 -14.21 -14.83 -7.27
C ASN A 425 -15.47 -15.09 -6.40
N ALA A 426 -15.88 -16.35 -6.25
CA ALA A 426 -17.13 -16.70 -5.57
C ALA A 426 -17.27 -16.09 -4.17
N ARG A 427 -16.16 -15.98 -3.42
CA ARG A 427 -16.13 -15.35 -2.09
C ARG A 427 -16.52 -13.87 -2.11
N ARG A 428 -15.97 -13.10 -3.04
CA ARG A 428 -16.30 -11.67 -3.20
C ARG A 428 -17.77 -11.49 -3.58
N MET A 429 -18.27 -12.30 -4.51
CA MET A 429 -19.69 -12.30 -4.88
C MET A 429 -20.59 -12.59 -3.67
N ALA A 430 -20.30 -13.64 -2.90
CA ALA A 430 -21.07 -13.99 -1.70
C ALA A 430 -21.09 -12.85 -0.66
N ARG A 431 -19.94 -12.21 -0.39
CA ARG A 431 -19.87 -11.04 0.51
C ARG A 431 -20.70 -9.87 0.00
N SER A 432 -20.65 -9.59 -1.30
CA SER A 432 -21.42 -8.49 -1.91
C SER A 432 -22.93 -8.71 -1.79
N LEU A 433 -23.39 -9.94 -1.99
CA LEU A 433 -24.79 -10.32 -1.82
C LEU A 433 -25.21 -10.23 -0.36
N TRP A 434 -24.36 -10.66 0.57
CA TRP A 434 -24.65 -10.59 2.01
C TRP A 434 -24.73 -9.14 2.54
N LYS A 435 -23.87 -8.24 2.05
CA LYS A 435 -23.97 -6.80 2.36
C LYS A 435 -25.29 -6.21 1.86
N ARG A 436 -25.71 -6.52 0.62
CA ARG A 436 -26.98 -6.06 0.05
C ARG A 436 -28.20 -6.57 0.83
N ALA A 437 -28.15 -7.81 1.34
CA ALA A 437 -29.22 -8.40 2.14
C ALA A 437 -29.35 -7.80 3.54
N ARG A 438 -28.31 -7.12 4.07
CA ARG A 438 -28.36 -6.42 5.37
C ARG A 438 -28.77 -4.95 5.27
N SER A 439 -28.65 -4.36 4.08
CA SER A 439 -29.06 -2.97 3.82
C SER A 439 -30.53 -2.85 3.42
N GLN A 440 -31.23 -3.97 3.28
CA GLN A 440 -32.68 -4.08 3.10
C GLN A 440 -33.29 -4.58 4.41
#